data_AF-A0A0B8NU06-F1
#
_entry.id   AF-A0A0B8NU06-F1
#
_cell.length_a   1.000
_cell.length_b   1.000
_cell.length_c   1.000
_cell.angle_alpha   90.00
_cell.angle_beta   90.00
_cell.angle_gamma   90.00
#
_symmetry.space_group_name_H-M   'P 1'
#
loop_
_entity.id
_entity.type
_entity.pdbx_description
1 polymer ?
#
loop_
_entity_poly.entity_id
_entity_poly.type
_entity_poly.pdbx_seq_one_letter_code
_entity_poly.pdbx_strand_id
1 'polypeptide(L)'
;MYKLIKPVLSAIAQILILLIGIVWLLDSGAQAMGYSWQWERVPDYIAFYEDGQWWPAELIDGLIVTLQISAISLFFTLLFGLVTALLKLSNSAVGRALANLYIEVIRNTPLLVQIYILYFVIGRLSASTASLLPY
;
A
#
# COMPACT_ATOMS: atom_id res chain seq x y z
N MET A 1 -27.42 9.44 28.64
CA MET A 1 -26.05 9.97 28.43
C MET A 1 -25.01 9.41 29.41
N TYR A 2 -25.13 9.61 30.73
CA TYR A 2 -24.09 9.25 31.73
C TYR A 2 -23.67 7.77 31.74
N LYS A 3 -24.61 6.84 31.50
CA LYS A 3 -24.33 5.39 31.44
C LYS A 3 -23.46 4.97 30.24
N LEU A 4 -23.41 5.78 29.17
CA LEU A 4 -22.57 5.54 27.99
C LEU A 4 -21.17 6.18 28.14
N ILE A 5 -21.06 7.28 28.89
CA ILE A 5 -19.82 8.05 29.02
C ILE A 5 -18.79 7.34 29.92
N LYS A 6 -19.23 6.72 31.03
CA LYS A 6 -18.34 5.98 31.94
C LYS A 6 -17.52 4.87 31.27
N PRO A 7 -18.12 3.93 30.51
CA PRO A 7 -17.34 2.85 29.88
C PRO A 7 -16.37 3.39 28.83
N VAL A 8 -16.76 4.42 28.07
CA VAL A 8 -15.88 5.07 27.09
C VAL A 8 -14.69 5.76 27.77
N LEU A 9 -14.92 6.49 28.85
CA LEU A 9 -13.86 7.15 29.61
C LEU A 9 -12.89 6.13 30.22
N SER A 10 -13.41 5.02 30.75
CA SER A 10 -12.60 3.91 31.26
C SER A 10 -11.78 3.24 30.15
N ALA A 11 -12.36 3.02 28.97
CA ALA A 11 -11.67 2.43 27.84
C ALA A 11 -10.53 3.34 27.34
N ILE A 12 -10.78 4.65 27.22
CA ILE A 12 -9.75 5.62 26.85
C ILE A 12 -8.63 5.62 27.88
N ALA A 13 -8.95 5.65 29.18
CA ALA A 13 -7.95 5.60 30.24
C ALA A 13 -7.09 4.32 30.17
N GLN A 14 -7.70 3.16 29.93
CA GLN A 14 -6.99 1.89 29.76
C GLN A 14 -6.10 1.88 28.52
N ILE A 15 -6.59 2.38 27.37
CA ILE A 15 -5.79 2.50 26.16
C ILE A 15 -4.58 3.42 26.39
N LEU A 16 -4.77 4.54 27.07
CA LEU A 16 -3.67 5.45 27.40
C LEU A 16 -2.63 4.78 28.30
N ILE A 17 -3.08 4.07 29.35
CA ILE A 17 -2.17 3.33 30.24
C ILE A 17 -1.39 2.27 29.46
N LEU A 18 -2.06 1.53 28.57
CA LEU A 18 -1.41 0.52 27.73
C LEU A 18 -0.41 1.15 26.75
N LEU A 19 -0.77 2.26 26.10
CA LEU A 19 0.12 2.97 25.19
C LEU A 19 1.36 3.50 25.92
N ILE A 20 1.18 4.10 27.10
CA ILE A 20 2.30 4.55 27.94
C ILE A 20 3.19 3.37 28.30
N GLY A 21 2.60 2.24 28.73
CA GLY A 21 3.34 1.02 29.03
C GLY A 21 4.12 0.47 27.84
N ILE A 22 3.53 0.49 26.64
CA ILE A 22 4.18 0.05 25.40
C ILE A 22 5.33 1.00 25.03
N VAL A 23 5.10 2.31 25.04
CA VAL A 23 6.15 3.30 24.72
C VAL A 23 7.31 3.16 25.69
N TRP A 24 7.01 3.04 26.99
CA TRP A 24 8.03 2.84 28.02
C TRP A 24 8.80 1.53 27.81
N LEU A 25 8.12 0.43 27.48
CA LEU A 25 8.76 -0.86 27.21
C LEU A 25 9.67 -0.79 25.97
N LEU A 26 9.19 -0.16 24.89
CA LEU A 26 9.94 0.00 23.65
C LEU A 26 11.16 0.89 23.83
N ASP A 27 11.02 1.99 24.57
CA ASP A 27 12.13 2.89 24.89
C ASP A 27 13.15 2.24 25.83
N SER A 28 12.68 1.54 26.87
CA SER A 28 13.55 0.79 27.78
C SER A 28 14.31 -0.33 27.05
N GLY A 29 13.62 -1.03 26.13
CA GLY A 29 14.24 -2.05 25.28
C GLY A 29 15.27 -1.47 24.32
N ALA A 30 14.94 -0.34 23.67
CA ALA A 30 15.86 0.40 22.82
C ALA A 30 17.13 0.81 23.58
N GLN A 31 16.98 1.41 24.76
CA GLN A 31 18.11 1.82 25.61
C GLN A 31 18.93 0.63 26.10
N ALA A 32 18.31 -0.50 26.46
CA ALA A 32 19.02 -1.72 26.84
C ALA A 32 19.87 -2.31 25.71
N MET A 33 19.49 -2.06 24.45
CA MET A 33 20.26 -2.44 23.26
C MET A 33 21.29 -1.37 22.84
N GLY A 34 21.39 -0.24 23.56
CA GLY A 34 22.21 0.90 23.15
C GLY A 34 21.68 1.62 21.89
N TYR A 35 20.41 1.42 21.55
CA TYR A 35 19.74 2.10 20.44
C TYR A 35 19.15 3.43 20.91
N SER A 36 19.71 4.53 20.44
CA SER A 36 19.11 5.85 20.58
C SER A 36 18.14 6.09 19.43
N TRP A 37 16.88 6.40 19.74
CA TRP A 37 15.92 6.80 18.71
C TRP A 37 16.39 8.07 18.00
N GLN A 38 16.66 7.99 16.70
CA GLN A 38 17.19 9.10 15.91
C GLN A 38 16.09 9.93 15.26
N TRP A 39 15.05 10.30 16.02
CA TRP A 39 13.93 11.10 15.52
C TRP A 39 14.38 12.41 14.85
N GLU A 40 15.53 12.93 15.24
CA GLU A 40 16.20 14.11 14.68
C GLU A 40 16.54 13.99 13.19
N ARG A 41 16.73 12.77 12.65
CA ARG A 41 17.07 12.53 11.24
C ARG A 41 15.85 12.41 10.33
N VAL A 42 14.65 12.24 10.90
CA VAL A 42 13.43 12.05 10.12
C VAL A 42 13.15 13.23 9.17
N PRO A 43 13.32 14.50 9.58
CA PRO A 43 13.16 15.64 8.67
C PRO A 43 14.06 15.58 7.44
N ASP A 44 15.30 15.10 7.57
CA ASP A 44 16.26 15.02 6.47
C ASP A 44 15.79 14.07 5.36
N TYR A 45 15.03 13.02 5.72
CA TYR A 45 14.41 12.09 4.76
C TYR A 45 13.14 12.66 4.08
N ILE A 46 12.62 13.79 4.56
CA ILE A 46 11.50 14.51 3.94
C ILE A 46 12.05 15.59 3.02
N ALA A 47 12.92 16.45 3.57
CA ALA A 47 13.62 17.46 2.81
C ALA A 47 14.94 17.81 3.49
N PHE A 48 16.01 17.86 2.73
CA PHE A 48 17.34 18.25 3.20
C PHE A 48 17.79 19.54 2.51
N TYR A 49 18.70 20.26 3.16
CA TYR A 49 19.22 21.52 2.66
C TYR A 49 20.64 21.32 2.12
N GLU A 50 20.82 21.47 0.81
CA GLU A 50 22.10 21.28 0.10
C GLU A 50 22.32 22.48 -0.84
N ASP A 51 23.55 23.02 -0.87
CA ASP A 51 23.96 24.11 -1.77
C ASP A 51 23.05 25.36 -1.77
N GLY A 52 22.50 25.70 -0.61
CA GLY A 52 21.65 26.88 -0.47
C GLY A 52 20.18 26.67 -0.84
N GLN A 53 19.79 25.44 -1.22
CA GLN A 53 18.44 25.08 -1.68
C GLN A 53 17.87 23.89 -0.89
N TRP A 54 16.55 23.83 -0.80
CA TRP A 54 15.85 22.67 -0.22
C TRP A 54 15.56 21.64 -1.30
N TRP A 55 16.00 20.41 -1.08
CA TRP A 55 15.73 19.28 -1.96
C TRP A 55 14.77 18.29 -1.29
N PRO A 56 13.77 17.77 -2.02
CA PRO A 56 12.96 16.67 -1.52
C PRO A 56 13.85 15.42 -1.33
N ALA A 57 13.65 14.72 -0.22
CA ALA A 57 14.36 13.47 0.05
C ALA A 57 13.49 12.24 -0.28
N GLU A 58 14.02 11.06 0.01
CA GLU A 58 13.54 9.76 -0.48
C GLU A 58 12.09 9.46 -0.08
N LEU A 59 11.61 9.97 1.05
CA LEU A 59 10.21 9.77 1.46
C LEU A 59 9.23 10.52 0.55
N ILE A 60 9.61 11.71 0.08
CA ILE A 60 8.80 12.48 -0.85
C ILE A 60 8.81 11.81 -2.23
N ASP A 61 9.96 11.32 -2.68
CA ASP A 61 10.05 10.58 -3.94
C ASP A 61 9.22 9.30 -3.90
N GLY A 62 9.32 8.53 -2.82
CA GLY A 62 8.50 7.32 -2.62
C GLY A 62 7.00 7.63 -2.56
N LEU A 63 6.61 8.74 -1.92
CA LEU A 63 5.23 9.21 -1.90
C LEU A 63 4.74 9.57 -3.30
N ILE A 64 5.53 10.30 -4.08
CA ILE A 64 5.19 10.68 -5.45
C ILE A 64 5.00 9.44 -6.31
N VAL A 65 5.90 8.46 -6.25
CA VAL A 65 5.76 7.19 -6.98
C VAL A 65 4.49 6.44 -6.57
N THR A 66 4.19 6.39 -5.27
CA THR A 66 2.96 5.78 -4.76
C THR A 66 1.72 6.46 -5.31
N LEU A 67 1.69 7.79 -5.34
CA LEU A 67 0.59 8.58 -5.89
C LEU A 67 0.43 8.35 -7.40
N GLN A 68 1.54 8.32 -8.14
CA GLN A 68 1.52 8.05 -9.59
C GLN A 68 0.95 6.67 -9.89
N ILE A 69 1.48 5.62 -9.24
CA ILE A 69 1.00 4.24 -9.43
C ILE A 69 -0.47 4.14 -9.01
N SER A 70 -0.86 4.77 -7.90
CA SER A 70 -2.25 4.77 -7.41
C SER A 70 -3.21 5.46 -8.38
N ALA A 71 -2.83 6.61 -8.93
CA ALA A 71 -3.65 7.35 -9.87
C ALA A 71 -3.87 6.55 -11.17
N ILE A 72 -2.81 5.98 -11.73
CA ILE A 72 -2.89 5.14 -12.93
C ILE A 72 -3.73 3.88 -12.65
N SER A 73 -3.50 3.22 -11.51
CA SER A 73 -4.26 2.03 -11.10
C SER A 73 -5.73 2.34 -10.92
N LEU A 74 -6.07 3.48 -10.32
CA LEU A 74 -7.45 3.92 -10.13
C LEU A 74 -8.15 4.16 -11.47
N PHE A 75 -7.48 4.86 -12.40
CA PHE A 75 -8.01 5.08 -13.75
C PHE A 75 -8.36 3.77 -14.45
N PHE A 76 -7.44 2.81 -14.48
CA PHE A 76 -7.70 1.50 -15.09
C PHE A 76 -8.73 0.68 -14.33
N THR A 77 -8.72 0.71 -12.99
CA THR A 77 -9.73 0.04 -12.17
C THR A 77 -11.13 0.54 -12.48
N LEU A 78 -11.30 1.86 -12.61
CA LEU A 78 -12.58 2.44 -12.98
C LEU A 78 -12.99 2.04 -14.41
N LEU A 79 -12.05 2.08 -15.36
CA LEU A 79 -12.32 1.68 -16.74
C LEU A 79 -12.77 0.21 -16.84
N PHE A 80 -11.97 -0.72 -16.31
CA PHE A 80 -12.29 -2.15 -16.35
C PHE A 80 -13.52 -2.48 -15.48
N GLY A 81 -13.66 -1.84 -14.33
CA GLY A 81 -14.81 -1.99 -13.44
C GLY A 81 -16.11 -1.55 -14.14
N LEU A 82 -16.09 -0.40 -14.83
CA LEU A 82 -17.24 0.09 -15.58
C LEU A 82 -17.61 -0.85 -16.73
N VAL A 83 -16.64 -1.27 -17.55
CA VAL A 83 -16.86 -2.22 -18.65
C VAL A 83 -17.47 -3.53 -18.12
N THR A 84 -16.90 -4.07 -17.04
CA THR A 84 -17.40 -5.30 -16.40
C THR A 84 -18.82 -5.13 -15.88
N ALA A 85 -19.13 -4.00 -15.25
CA ALA A 85 -20.48 -3.70 -14.75
C ALA A 85 -21.50 -3.62 -15.88
N LEU A 86 -21.16 -2.95 -16.99
CA LEU A 86 -22.01 -2.86 -18.18
C LEU A 86 -22.26 -4.24 -18.81
N LEU A 87 -21.22 -5.06 -18.94
CA LEU A 87 -21.35 -6.44 -19.45
C LEU A 87 -22.25 -7.29 -18.55
N LYS A 88 -22.13 -7.13 -17.23
CA LYS A 88 -22.95 -7.84 -16.25
C LYS A 88 -24.42 -7.44 -16.28
N LEU A 89 -24.72 -6.18 -16.59
CA LEU A 89 -26.10 -5.68 -16.73
C LEU A 89 -26.69 -5.97 -18.11
N SER A 90 -25.86 -6.34 -19.10
CA SER A 90 -26.32 -6.61 -20.46
C SER A 90 -27.29 -7.81 -20.53
N ASN A 91 -28.15 -7.79 -21.54
CA ASN A 91 -29.05 -8.91 -21.83
C ASN A 91 -28.32 -10.13 -22.43
N SER A 92 -27.05 -9.97 -22.84
CA SER A 92 -26.23 -11.03 -23.44
C SER A 92 -25.77 -12.05 -22.39
N ALA A 93 -26.07 -13.33 -22.64
CA ALA A 93 -25.58 -14.42 -21.78
C ALA A 93 -24.05 -14.50 -21.76
N VAL A 94 -23.39 -14.27 -22.91
CA VAL A 94 -21.93 -14.29 -23.03
C VAL A 94 -21.30 -13.12 -22.25
N GLY A 95 -21.87 -11.91 -22.37
CA GLY A 95 -21.37 -10.74 -21.64
C GLY A 95 -21.43 -10.94 -20.13
N ARG A 96 -22.54 -11.49 -19.62
CA ARG A 96 -22.69 -11.82 -18.20
C ARG A 96 -21.70 -12.91 -17.75
N ALA A 97 -21.49 -13.94 -18.57
CA ALA A 97 -20.55 -15.02 -18.26
C ALA A 97 -19.11 -14.50 -18.15
N LEU A 98 -18.66 -13.69 -19.11
CA LEU A 98 -17.33 -13.08 -19.09
C LEU A 98 -17.14 -12.15 -17.89
N ALA A 99 -18.14 -11.32 -17.57
CA ALA A 99 -18.08 -10.44 -16.40
C ALA A 99 -17.98 -11.24 -15.09
N ASN A 100 -18.76 -12.32 -14.95
CA ASN A 100 -18.70 -13.18 -13.77
C ASN A 100 -17.33 -13.87 -13.64
N LEU A 101 -16.80 -14.44 -14.74
CA LEU A 101 -15.49 -15.07 -14.75
C LEU A 101 -14.39 -14.10 -14.31
N TYR A 102 -14.37 -12.89 -14.88
CA TYR A 102 -13.39 -11.87 -14.51
C TYR A 102 -13.48 -11.51 -13.01
N ILE A 103 -14.70 -11.24 -12.50
CA ILE A 103 -14.91 -10.90 -11.09
C ILE A 103 -14.47 -12.04 -10.18
N GLU A 104 -14.82 -13.29 -10.53
CA GLU A 104 -14.50 -14.47 -9.74
C GLU A 104 -12.99 -14.70 -9.65
N VAL A 105 -12.28 -14.63 -10.78
CA VAL A 105 -10.81 -14.79 -10.82
C VAL A 105 -10.11 -13.70 -10.01
N ILE A 106 -10.46 -12.43 -10.24
CA ILE A 106 -9.78 -11.30 -9.59
C ILE A 106 -10.06 -11.23 -8.09
N ARG A 107 -11.28 -11.53 -7.65
CA ARG A 107 -11.65 -11.46 -6.22
C ARG A 107 -11.21 -12.67 -5.42
N ASN A 108 -11.10 -13.84 -6.03
CA ASN A 108 -10.71 -15.07 -5.33
C ASN A 108 -9.20 -15.34 -5.38
N THR A 109 -8.44 -14.64 -6.22
CA THR A 109 -6.98 -14.79 -6.31
C THR A 109 -6.27 -13.76 -5.42
N PRO A 110 -5.41 -14.17 -4.46
CA PRO A 110 -4.65 -13.22 -3.64
C PRO A 110 -3.83 -12.25 -4.49
N LEU A 111 -3.87 -10.96 -4.17
CA LEU A 111 -3.11 -9.93 -4.91
C LEU A 111 -1.63 -10.27 -5.00
N LEU A 112 -1.05 -10.81 -3.92
CA LEU A 112 0.34 -11.26 -3.86
C LEU A 112 0.67 -12.29 -4.95
N VAL A 113 -0.25 -13.24 -5.22
CA VAL A 113 -0.06 -14.24 -6.27
C VAL A 113 -0.09 -13.59 -7.65
N GLN A 114 -1.02 -12.64 -7.87
CA GLN A 114 -1.12 -11.92 -9.14
C GLN A 114 0.18 -11.17 -9.44
N ILE A 115 0.71 -10.40 -8.48
CA ILE A 115 1.98 -9.68 -8.67
C ILE A 115 3.18 -10.62 -8.81
N TYR A 116 3.18 -11.78 -8.14
CA TYR A 116 4.24 -12.78 -8.27
C TYR A 116 4.28 -13.37 -9.68
N ILE A 117 3.12 -13.73 -10.24
CA ILE A 117 3.02 -14.22 -11.61
C ILE A 117 3.51 -13.15 -12.60
N LEU A 118 3.05 -11.91 -12.45
CA LEU A 118 3.49 -10.80 -13.31
C LEU A 118 5.01 -10.60 -13.23
N TYR A 119 5.58 -10.60 -12.01
CA TYR A 119 7.01 -10.37 -11.83
C TYR A 119 7.86 -11.54 -12.38
N PHE A 120 7.57 -12.78 -11.97
CA PHE A 120 8.44 -13.91 -12.28
C PHE A 120 8.17 -14.53 -13.66
N VAL A 121 6.92 -14.64 -14.08
CA VAL A 121 6.57 -15.31 -15.35
C VAL A 121 6.81 -14.37 -16.51
N ILE A 122 6.21 -13.17 -16.47
CA ILE A 122 6.35 -12.20 -17.57
C ILE A 122 7.78 -11.64 -17.61
N GLY A 123 8.38 -11.34 -16.46
CA GLY A 123 9.76 -10.89 -16.39
C GLY A 123 10.75 -11.87 -17.02
N ARG A 124 10.60 -13.18 -16.75
CA ARG A 124 11.44 -14.23 -17.36
C ARG A 124 11.22 -14.37 -18.86
N LEU A 125 9.96 -14.34 -19.32
CA LEU A 125 9.63 -14.41 -20.75
C LEU A 125 10.20 -13.21 -21.52
N SER A 126 10.09 -12.01 -20.96
CA SER A 126 10.67 -10.80 -21.52
C SER A 126 12.20 -10.90 -21.61
N ALA A 127 12.87 -11.33 -20.54
CA ALA A 127 14.31 -11.51 -20.52
C ALA A 127 14.79 -12.56 -21.54
N SER A 128 14.10 -13.70 -21.67
CA SER A 128 14.45 -14.71 -22.68
C SER A 128 14.27 -14.20 -24.10
N THR A 129 13.27 -13.36 -24.35
CA THR A 129 13.03 -12.77 -25.67
C THR A 129 14.12 -11.74 -26.00
N ALA A 130 14.56 -10.95 -25.02
CA ALA A 130 15.64 -9.99 -25.17
C ALA A 130 17.00 -10.66 -25.48
N SER A 131 17.24 -11.87 -24.97
CA SER A 131 18.45 -12.65 -25.29
C SER A 131 18.46 -13.29 -26.68
N LEU A 132 17.32 -13.33 -27.37
CA LEU A 132 17.18 -13.85 -28.73
C LEU A 132 17.28 -12.75 -29.80
N LEU A 133 17.20 -11.48 -29.38
CA LEU A 133 17.42 -10.34 -30.27
C LEU A 133 18.94 -10.11 -30.40
N PRO A 134 19.49 -10.07 -31.62
CA PRO A 134 20.92 -9.88 -31.84
C PRO A 134 21.28 -8.41 -31.61
N TYR A 135 21.78 -8.10 -30.42
CA TYR A 135 22.57 -6.90 -30.14
C TYR A 135 23.75 -7.28 -29.25
#